data_AF-A0A023B572-F1
#
_entry.id   AF-A0A023B572-F1
#
_cell.length_a   1.000
_cell.length_b   1.000
_cell.length_c   1.000
_cell.angle_alpha   90.00
_cell.angle_beta   90.00
_cell.angle_gamma   90.00
#
_symmetry.space_group_name_H-M   'P 1'
#
loop_
_entity.id
_entity.type
_entity.pdbx_description
1 polymer ?
#
loop_
_entity_poly.entity_id
_entity_poly.type
_entity_poly.pdbx_seq_one_letter_code
_entity_poly.pdbx_strand_id
1 'polypeptide(L)'
;MTYVDLAIYAFVGNVIDRSQGEIDMTQYKNLYKTLKQFLLILVQRDTATSILLSRWNIELVSEPATGLMEQAYFLVLPNFEKALLDCERECIPFTDVRFKSEEWAEEYKSKAPSGKAPWLQFDDGSYLTESRAILLYAASKSGLVPTDFTDLAVCEQAYSVVFDAYPYLGNIAFNRGDKEENLKNANERLAAADKVIASRQSSEGWVDGKAMTYVDLAIYAFVKNVVDRSQGHIDMTQYKSLYKTYEAVLADSRIKEYYNKE
;
A
#
# COMPACT_ATOMS: atom_id res chain seq x y z
N MET A 1 -20.24 3.66 -2.54
CA MET A 1 -20.46 4.61 -3.64
C MET A 1 -19.48 5.75 -3.42
N THR A 2 -18.38 5.79 -4.14
CA THR A 2 -17.40 6.88 -4.07
C THR A 2 -17.87 8.05 -4.94
N TYR A 3 -17.30 9.24 -4.71
CA TYR A 3 -17.65 10.47 -5.44
C TYR A 3 -17.35 10.37 -6.95
N VAL A 4 -16.37 9.54 -7.31
CA VAL A 4 -16.03 9.21 -8.71
C VAL A 4 -17.12 8.36 -9.35
N ASP A 5 -17.76 7.47 -8.58
CA ASP A 5 -18.85 6.60 -9.05
C ASP A 5 -20.12 7.41 -9.37
N LEU A 6 -20.45 8.40 -8.54
CA LEU A 6 -21.56 9.34 -8.80
C LEU A 6 -21.28 10.20 -10.04
N ALA A 7 -20.03 10.61 -10.27
CA ALA A 7 -19.65 11.39 -11.45
C ALA A 7 -19.75 10.56 -12.73
N ILE A 8 -19.31 9.29 -12.72
CA ILE A 8 -19.43 8.38 -13.87
C ILE A 8 -20.90 8.03 -14.13
N TYR A 9 -21.69 7.78 -13.08
CA TYR A 9 -23.12 7.47 -13.21
C TYR A 9 -23.91 8.67 -13.74
N ALA A 10 -23.64 9.87 -13.23
CA ALA A 10 -24.25 11.11 -13.71
C ALA A 10 -23.83 11.46 -15.14
N PHE A 11 -22.57 11.18 -15.52
CA PHE A 11 -22.06 11.38 -16.87
C PHE A 11 -22.70 10.42 -17.87
N VAL A 12 -22.72 9.12 -17.57
CA VAL A 12 -23.33 8.09 -18.43
C VAL A 12 -24.84 8.30 -18.53
N GLY A 13 -25.52 8.62 -17.42
CA GLY A 13 -26.94 8.97 -17.41
C GLY A 13 -27.25 10.20 -18.27
N ASN A 14 -26.47 11.30 -18.14
CA ASN A 14 -26.65 12.49 -18.98
C ASN A 14 -26.45 12.20 -20.47
N VAL A 15 -25.47 11.36 -20.81
CA VAL A 15 -25.14 11.02 -22.21
C VAL A 15 -26.25 10.18 -22.85
N ILE A 16 -26.85 9.25 -22.09
CA ILE A 16 -27.98 8.44 -22.57
C ILE A 16 -29.26 9.27 -22.71
N ASP A 17 -29.57 10.12 -21.73
CA ASP A 17 -30.76 10.98 -21.77
C ASP A 17 -30.68 12.03 -22.89
N ARG A 18 -29.51 12.65 -23.10
CA ARG A 18 -29.32 13.66 -24.17
C ARG A 18 -29.28 13.06 -25.58
N SER A 19 -28.99 11.77 -25.69
CA SER A 19 -29.03 11.05 -26.97
C SER A 19 -30.39 10.42 -27.27
N GLN A 20 -31.40 10.63 -26.41
CA GLN A 20 -32.74 10.05 -26.54
C GLN A 20 -32.73 8.52 -26.76
N GLY A 21 -31.71 7.82 -26.23
CA GLY A 21 -31.56 6.38 -26.40
C GLY A 21 -31.02 5.93 -27.77
N GLU A 22 -30.52 6.84 -28.61
CA GLU A 22 -29.94 6.51 -29.93
C GLU A 22 -28.50 5.95 -29.86
N ILE A 23 -27.88 5.91 -28.69
CA ILE A 23 -26.54 5.33 -28.52
C ILE A 23 -26.63 3.80 -28.52
N ASP A 24 -26.03 3.19 -29.54
CA ASP A 24 -25.81 1.75 -29.64
C ASP A 24 -24.76 1.29 -28.60
N MET A 25 -25.25 0.90 -27.41
CA MET A 25 -24.41 0.40 -26.31
C MET A 25 -23.67 -0.91 -26.64
N THR A 26 -24.02 -1.58 -27.73
CA THR A 26 -23.34 -2.80 -28.20
C THR A 26 -21.92 -2.53 -28.71
N GLN A 27 -21.58 -1.27 -29.01
CA GLN A 27 -20.21 -0.83 -29.31
C GLN A 27 -19.35 -0.63 -28.05
N TYR A 28 -19.97 -0.53 -26.88
CA TYR A 28 -19.32 -0.36 -25.57
C TYR A 28 -19.30 -1.66 -24.76
N LYS A 29 -19.08 -2.81 -25.42
CA LYS A 29 -19.02 -4.14 -24.79
C LYS A 29 -18.08 -4.21 -23.58
N ASN A 30 -16.98 -3.47 -23.61
CA ASN A 30 -16.03 -3.41 -22.50
C ASN A 30 -16.60 -2.63 -21.30
N LEU A 31 -17.33 -1.53 -21.54
CA LEU A 31 -17.99 -0.77 -20.48
C LEU A 31 -19.10 -1.59 -19.81
N TYR A 32 -19.89 -2.33 -20.59
CA TYR A 32 -20.93 -3.23 -20.08
C TYR A 32 -20.35 -4.41 -19.29
N LYS A 33 -19.24 -4.99 -19.76
CA LYS A 33 -18.52 -6.06 -19.05
C LYS A 33 -17.94 -5.55 -17.71
N THR A 34 -17.36 -4.36 -17.71
CA THR A 34 -16.85 -3.70 -16.50
C THR A 34 -17.96 -3.38 -15.50
N LEU A 35 -19.10 -2.85 -15.96
CA LEU A 35 -20.27 -2.57 -15.11
C LEU A 35 -20.87 -3.86 -14.52
N LYS A 36 -20.88 -4.95 -15.28
CA LYS A 36 -21.38 -6.26 -14.82
C LYS A 36 -20.46 -6.91 -13.78
N GLN A 37 -19.14 -6.80 -13.94
CA GLN A 37 -18.17 -7.22 -12.92
C GLN A 37 -18.25 -6.32 -11.67
N PHE A 38 -18.52 -5.03 -11.83
CA PHE A 38 -18.73 -4.10 -10.71
C PHE A 38 -19.99 -4.43 -9.89
N LEU A 39 -21.09 -4.83 -10.55
CA LEU A 39 -22.30 -5.31 -9.89
C LEU A 39 -22.07 -6.59 -9.08
N LEU A 40 -21.22 -7.50 -9.57
CA LEU A 40 -20.83 -8.72 -8.84
C LEU A 40 -19.98 -8.43 -7.59
N ILE A 41 -19.13 -7.40 -7.65
CA ILE A 41 -18.30 -6.96 -6.50
C ILE A 41 -19.15 -6.26 -5.43
N LEU A 42 -20.19 -5.51 -5.84
CA LEU A 42 -21.12 -4.87 -4.90
C LEU A 42 -21.99 -5.87 -4.11
N VAL A 43 -22.24 -7.06 -4.65
CA VAL A 43 -23.03 -8.14 -4.03
C VAL A 43 -22.31 -8.78 -2.82
N GLN A 44 -20.99 -8.66 -2.71
CA GLN A 44 -20.20 -9.32 -1.67
C GLN A 44 -20.18 -8.58 -0.31
N ARG A 45 -20.87 -7.45 -0.15
CA ARG A 45 -20.67 -6.56 1.02
C ARG A 45 -21.89 -6.25 1.90
N ASP A 46 -23.07 -6.84 1.69
CA ASP A 46 -24.23 -6.49 2.54
C ASP A 46 -25.27 -7.61 2.72
N THR A 47 -25.79 -7.75 3.95
CA THR A 47 -26.77 -8.76 4.39
C THR A 47 -28.15 -8.55 3.74
N ALA A 48 -28.42 -7.34 3.23
CA ALA A 48 -29.61 -7.01 2.44
C ALA A 48 -29.74 -7.80 1.12
N THR A 49 -28.65 -8.41 0.64
CA THR A 49 -28.57 -9.06 -0.67
C THR A 49 -29.14 -10.48 -0.69
N SER A 50 -29.27 -11.14 0.48
CA SER A 50 -29.89 -12.48 0.56
C SER A 50 -31.36 -12.50 0.12
N ILE A 51 -32.07 -11.39 0.34
CA ILE A 51 -33.48 -11.20 -0.05
C ILE A 51 -33.63 -11.03 -1.57
N LEU A 52 -32.60 -10.53 -2.26
CA LEU A 52 -32.60 -10.38 -3.72
C LEU A 52 -32.24 -11.69 -4.43
N LEU A 53 -31.32 -12.49 -3.87
CA LEU A 53 -30.87 -13.75 -4.47
C LEU A 53 -31.92 -14.86 -4.41
N SER A 54 -32.73 -14.94 -3.34
CA SER A 54 -33.83 -15.92 -3.23
C SER A 54 -34.96 -15.70 -4.25
N ARG A 55 -35.04 -14.49 -4.85
CA ARG A 55 -36.03 -14.14 -5.86
C ARG A 55 -35.69 -14.65 -7.27
N TRP A 56 -34.44 -15.07 -7.50
CA TRP A 56 -33.90 -15.45 -8.82
C TRP A 56 -33.33 -16.87 -8.89
N ASN A 57 -33.41 -17.64 -7.80
CA ASN A 57 -33.05 -19.06 -7.74
C ASN A 57 -31.61 -19.37 -8.22
N ILE A 58 -30.64 -18.58 -7.77
CA ILE A 58 -29.22 -18.76 -8.09
C ILE A 58 -28.50 -19.33 -6.85
N GLU A 59 -27.94 -20.54 -6.98
CA GLU A 59 -27.05 -21.13 -5.97
C GLU A 59 -25.61 -20.67 -6.18
N LEU A 60 -24.94 -20.26 -5.10
CA LEU A 60 -23.51 -19.94 -5.08
C LEU A 60 -22.74 -21.21 -4.71
N VAL A 61 -22.08 -21.82 -5.70
CA VAL A 61 -21.04 -22.83 -5.46
C VAL A 61 -19.74 -22.08 -5.18
N SER A 62 -19.26 -22.12 -3.94
CA SER A 62 -17.92 -21.64 -3.60
C SER A 62 -16.89 -22.69 -4.01
N GLU A 63 -16.14 -22.43 -5.09
CA GLU A 63 -14.92 -23.19 -5.36
C GLU A 63 -13.83 -22.80 -4.34
N PRO A 64 -12.99 -23.76 -3.90
CA PRO A 64 -11.84 -23.45 -3.07
C PRO A 64 -10.84 -22.60 -3.88
N ALA A 65 -10.29 -21.56 -3.25
CA ALA A 65 -9.32 -20.67 -3.87
C ALA A 65 -8.08 -21.44 -4.37
N THR A 66 -8.04 -21.74 -5.67
CA THR A 66 -6.82 -22.12 -6.36
C THR A 66 -5.92 -20.89 -6.42
N GLY A 67 -4.82 -20.91 -5.67
CA GLY A 67 -3.95 -19.76 -5.42
C GLY A 67 -3.37 -19.14 -6.69
N LEU A 68 -3.58 -17.82 -6.84
CA LEU A 68 -2.88 -16.97 -7.81
C LEU A 68 -1.48 -16.68 -7.27
N MET A 69 -0.42 -16.93 -8.06
CA MET A 69 0.96 -16.69 -7.64
C MET A 69 1.47 -15.39 -8.23
N GLU A 70 1.53 -14.34 -7.41
CA GLU A 70 2.00 -13.02 -7.87
C GLU A 70 3.53 -12.93 -7.87
N GLN A 71 4.14 -12.01 -8.63
CA GLN A 71 5.60 -11.83 -8.59
C GLN A 71 5.94 -10.40 -8.17
N ALA A 72 6.71 -10.26 -7.10
CA ALA A 72 7.15 -8.98 -6.58
C ALA A 72 8.66 -8.80 -6.82
N TYR A 73 9.02 -7.70 -7.46
CA TYR A 73 10.38 -7.42 -7.91
C TYR A 73 10.98 -6.29 -7.08
N PHE A 74 12.08 -6.54 -6.36
CA PHE A 74 12.70 -5.58 -5.45
C PHE A 74 14.16 -5.28 -5.77
N LEU A 75 14.51 -3.99 -5.85
CA LEU A 75 15.88 -3.51 -5.85
C LEU A 75 16.31 -3.23 -4.41
N VAL A 76 16.87 -4.23 -3.71
CA VAL A 76 17.52 -4.10 -2.38
C VAL A 76 16.87 -3.04 -1.47
N LEU A 77 15.58 -3.23 -1.14
CA LEU A 77 14.86 -2.45 -0.12
C LEU A 77 14.43 -3.40 1.01
N PRO A 78 14.40 -2.93 2.27
CA PRO A 78 14.41 -3.82 3.40
C PRO A 78 13.05 -4.49 3.58
N ASN A 79 13.05 -5.82 3.40
CA ASN A 79 12.42 -6.91 4.16
C ASN A 79 10.97 -6.78 4.70
N PHE A 80 10.29 -5.64 4.57
CA PHE A 80 9.03 -5.38 5.26
C PHE A 80 7.80 -5.64 4.37
N GLU A 81 7.90 -5.32 3.07
CA GLU A 81 6.89 -5.72 2.08
C GLU A 81 6.74 -7.26 2.06
N LYS A 82 7.84 -7.99 2.27
CA LYS A 82 7.87 -9.44 2.47
C LYS A 82 7.16 -9.86 3.77
N ALA A 83 7.43 -9.20 4.89
CA ALA A 83 6.77 -9.50 6.17
C ALA A 83 5.24 -9.34 6.12
N LEU A 84 4.75 -8.39 5.34
CA LEU A 84 3.31 -8.17 5.12
C LEU A 84 2.66 -9.23 4.23
N LEU A 85 3.35 -9.64 3.18
CA LEU A 85 2.88 -10.70 2.30
C LEU A 85 2.95 -12.08 2.98
N ASP A 86 3.88 -12.26 3.93
CA ASP A 86 4.04 -13.47 4.75
C ASP A 86 3.12 -13.52 6.00
N CYS A 87 2.47 -12.40 6.38
CA CYS A 87 1.69 -12.31 7.62
C CYS A 87 0.28 -12.95 7.52
N GLU A 88 0.17 -14.13 8.11
CA GLU A 88 -1.00 -14.85 8.64
C GLU A 88 -2.39 -14.18 8.53
N ARG A 89 -3.11 -14.53 7.47
CA ARG A 89 -4.47 -15.15 7.56
C ARG A 89 -4.95 -15.68 6.22
N GLU A 90 -4.50 -15.07 5.13
CA GLU A 90 -4.58 -15.57 3.76
C GLU A 90 -3.34 -15.02 3.02
N CYS A 91 -2.18 -15.66 3.21
CA CYS A 91 -0.97 -15.23 2.50
C CYS A 91 -1.28 -15.26 1.00
N ILE A 92 -1.14 -14.11 0.33
CA ILE A 92 -1.07 -14.14 -1.14
C ILE A 92 0.26 -14.82 -1.44
N PRO A 93 0.26 -16.01 -2.06
CA PRO A 93 1.50 -16.62 -2.46
C PRO A 93 2.13 -15.71 -3.52
N PHE A 94 3.36 -15.28 -3.28
CA PHE A 94 4.10 -14.49 -4.23
C PHE A 94 5.52 -15.03 -4.37
N THR A 95 6.10 -14.79 -5.55
CA THR A 95 7.51 -15.02 -5.83
C THR A 95 8.26 -13.72 -5.54
N ASP A 96 9.16 -13.76 -4.55
CA ASP A 96 10.10 -12.68 -4.26
C ASP A 96 11.27 -12.75 -5.26
N VAL A 97 11.34 -11.78 -6.17
CA VAL A 97 12.41 -11.65 -7.15
C VAL A 97 13.34 -10.51 -6.73
N ARG A 98 14.54 -10.89 -6.27
CA ARG A 98 15.60 -9.96 -5.88
C ARG A 98 16.72 -9.94 -6.90
N PHE A 99 17.27 -8.76 -7.12
CA PHE A 99 18.38 -8.57 -8.03
C PHE A 99 19.38 -7.56 -7.48
N LYS A 100 20.64 -7.73 -7.88
CA LYS A 100 21.75 -6.83 -7.60
C LYS A 100 21.71 -5.62 -8.54
N SER A 101 22.52 -4.62 -8.20
CA SER A 101 22.64 -3.38 -8.99
C SER A 101 23.09 -3.64 -10.43
N GLU A 102 23.93 -4.66 -10.65
CA GLU A 102 24.44 -5.04 -11.98
C GLU A 102 23.32 -5.67 -12.82
N GLU A 103 22.59 -6.62 -12.25
CA GLU A 103 21.45 -7.31 -12.86
C GLU A 103 20.31 -6.34 -13.20
N TRP A 104 20.14 -5.27 -12.42
CA TRP A 104 19.16 -4.23 -12.71
C TRP A 104 19.38 -3.61 -14.09
N ALA A 105 20.61 -3.22 -14.41
CA ALA A 105 20.93 -2.54 -15.66
C ALA A 105 20.82 -3.49 -16.86
N GLU A 106 21.23 -4.74 -16.69
CA GLU A 106 21.33 -5.73 -17.76
C GLU A 106 19.99 -6.41 -18.09
N GLU A 107 19.17 -6.71 -17.08
CA GLU A 107 18.01 -7.59 -17.24
C GLU A 107 16.69 -6.98 -16.78
N TYR A 108 16.64 -6.34 -15.62
CA TYR A 108 15.36 -6.02 -14.99
C TYR A 108 14.81 -4.64 -15.36
N LYS A 109 15.67 -3.66 -15.67
CA LYS A 109 15.22 -2.31 -16.01
C LYS A 109 14.34 -2.26 -17.26
N SER A 110 14.60 -3.11 -18.25
CA SER A 110 13.78 -3.22 -19.47
C SER A 110 12.43 -3.90 -19.22
N LYS A 111 12.31 -4.70 -18.15
CA LYS A 111 11.08 -5.38 -17.72
C LYS A 111 10.22 -4.50 -16.81
N ALA A 112 10.83 -3.58 -16.07
CA ALA A 112 10.15 -2.71 -15.12
C ALA A 112 9.17 -1.76 -15.84
N PRO A 113 7.85 -1.82 -15.57
CA PRO A 113 6.86 -1.04 -16.33
C PRO A 113 7.06 0.48 -16.27
N SER A 114 7.55 0.99 -15.13
CA SER A 114 7.87 2.42 -14.93
C SER A 114 9.35 2.74 -15.10
N GLY A 115 10.19 1.76 -15.46
CA GLY A 115 11.64 1.87 -15.43
C GLY A 115 12.23 2.01 -14.02
N LYS A 116 11.45 1.68 -12.98
CA LYS A 116 11.83 1.71 -11.56
C LYS A 116 11.37 0.44 -10.85
N ALA A 117 12.06 0.10 -9.76
CA ALA A 117 11.63 -0.88 -8.78
C ALA A 117 11.16 -0.18 -7.49
N PRO A 118 10.27 -0.78 -6.69
CA PRO A 118 9.64 -2.09 -6.93
C PRO A 118 8.44 -2.06 -7.88
N TRP A 119 8.08 -3.23 -8.41
CA TRP A 119 6.78 -3.48 -9.06
C TRP A 119 6.24 -4.88 -8.71
N LEU A 120 4.91 -5.01 -8.73
CA LEU A 120 4.16 -6.25 -8.57
C LEU A 120 3.54 -6.63 -9.91
N GLN A 121 3.78 -7.85 -10.36
CA GLN A 121 3.22 -8.41 -11.58
C GLN A 121 2.17 -9.46 -11.22
N PHE A 122 0.97 -9.30 -11.76
CA PHE A 122 -0.13 -10.26 -11.62
C PHE A 122 -0.11 -11.30 -12.73
N ASP A 123 -0.74 -12.45 -12.48
CA ASP A 123 -0.88 -13.57 -13.42
C ASP A 123 -1.56 -13.20 -14.74
N ASP A 124 -2.47 -12.21 -14.70
CA ASP A 124 -3.19 -11.72 -15.88
C ASP A 124 -2.37 -10.73 -16.73
N GLY A 125 -1.12 -10.48 -16.36
CA GLY A 125 -0.23 -9.55 -17.05
C GLY A 125 -0.38 -8.09 -16.59
N SER A 126 -1.37 -7.75 -15.76
CA SER A 126 -1.46 -6.42 -15.16
C SER A 126 -0.40 -6.22 -14.06
N TYR A 127 -0.12 -4.97 -13.68
CA TYR A 127 0.94 -4.66 -12.72
C TYR A 127 0.59 -3.49 -11.80
N LEU A 128 1.23 -3.45 -10.62
CA LEU A 128 1.33 -2.27 -9.76
C LEU A 128 2.77 -1.81 -9.67
N THR A 129 2.97 -0.50 -9.79
CA THR A 129 4.24 0.18 -9.50
C THR A 129 4.07 1.07 -8.27
N GLU A 130 5.18 1.58 -7.74
CA GLU A 130 5.25 2.40 -6.52
C GLU A 130 5.11 1.58 -5.23
N SER A 131 6.11 1.67 -4.35
CA SER A 131 6.17 0.90 -3.10
C SER A 131 4.95 1.12 -2.21
N ARG A 132 4.44 2.37 -2.13
CA ARG A 132 3.23 2.69 -1.35
C ARG A 132 1.98 1.97 -1.88
N ALA A 133 1.82 1.90 -3.20
CA ALA A 133 0.65 1.26 -3.80
C ALA A 133 0.70 -0.26 -3.60
N ILE A 134 1.88 -0.86 -3.75
CA ILE A 134 2.13 -2.28 -3.48
C ILE A 134 1.91 -2.60 -1.99
N LEU A 135 2.39 -1.74 -1.10
CA LEU A 135 2.18 -1.85 0.34
C LEU A 135 0.69 -1.82 0.71
N LEU A 136 -0.07 -0.87 0.16
CA LEU A 136 -1.51 -0.77 0.37
C LEU A 136 -2.24 -2.01 -0.18
N TYR A 137 -1.83 -2.51 -1.35
CA TYR A 137 -2.37 -3.75 -1.90
C TYR A 137 -2.15 -4.92 -0.95
N ALA A 138 -0.92 -5.15 -0.51
CA ALA A 138 -0.59 -6.21 0.45
C ALA A 138 -1.37 -6.06 1.76
N ALA A 139 -1.40 -4.85 2.33
CA ALA A 139 -2.11 -4.57 3.58
C ALA A 139 -3.62 -4.79 3.48
N SER A 140 -4.22 -4.57 2.31
CA SER A 140 -5.66 -4.78 2.07
C SER A 140 -6.08 -6.25 2.23
N LYS A 141 -5.11 -7.17 2.11
CA LYS A 141 -5.30 -8.62 2.19
C LYS A 141 -5.11 -9.15 3.60
N SER A 142 -4.37 -8.42 4.42
CA SER A 142 -4.07 -8.77 5.81
C SER A 142 -4.89 -7.97 6.83
N GLY A 143 -5.91 -7.22 6.38
CA GLY A 143 -6.79 -6.44 7.25
C GLY A 143 -6.10 -5.24 7.92
N LEU A 144 -4.98 -4.75 7.36
CA LEU A 144 -4.18 -3.65 7.91
C LEU A 144 -4.48 -2.29 7.26
N VAL A 145 -5.51 -2.23 6.42
CA VAL A 145 -6.05 -0.99 5.86
C VAL A 145 -7.29 -0.61 6.68
N PRO A 146 -7.35 0.60 7.27
CA PRO A 146 -8.54 1.06 7.96
C PRO A 146 -9.77 1.07 7.06
N THR A 147 -10.92 0.71 7.61
CA THR A 147 -12.20 0.71 6.89
C THR A 147 -12.90 2.06 6.96
N ASP A 148 -12.65 2.84 8.01
CA ASP A 148 -13.10 4.23 8.12
C ASP A 148 -12.20 5.16 7.29
N PHE A 149 -12.84 6.04 6.51
CA PHE A 149 -12.11 6.95 5.63
C PHE A 149 -11.30 8.01 6.38
N THR A 150 -11.72 8.41 7.58
CA THR A 150 -10.96 9.36 8.39
C THR A 150 -9.69 8.71 8.90
N ASP A 151 -9.79 7.47 9.39
CA ASP A 151 -8.62 6.71 9.83
C ASP A 151 -7.65 6.44 8.67
N LEU A 152 -8.17 6.07 7.49
CA LEU A 152 -7.34 5.93 6.29
C LEU A 152 -6.65 7.25 5.92
N ALA A 153 -7.36 8.38 5.99
CA ALA A 153 -6.78 9.70 5.72
C ALA A 153 -5.69 10.07 6.74
N VAL A 154 -5.80 9.63 7.99
CA VAL A 154 -4.74 9.78 9.00
C VAL A 154 -3.51 8.97 8.62
N CYS A 155 -3.69 7.71 8.22
CA CYS A 155 -2.58 6.89 7.72
C CYS A 155 -1.91 7.53 6.50
N GLU A 156 -2.71 8.06 5.57
CA GLU A 156 -2.19 8.67 4.35
C GLU A 156 -1.44 9.99 4.63
N GLN A 157 -1.90 10.78 5.61
CA GLN A 157 -1.20 11.96 6.11
C GLN A 157 0.13 11.56 6.75
N ALA A 158 0.09 10.61 7.69
CA ALA A 158 1.27 10.14 8.40
C ALA A 158 2.36 9.64 7.43
N TYR A 159 1.99 8.79 6.46
CA TYR A 159 2.92 8.32 5.44
C TYR A 159 3.57 9.49 4.69
N SER A 160 2.75 10.42 4.19
CA SER A 160 3.25 11.53 3.37
C SER A 160 4.22 12.41 4.15
N VAL A 161 3.86 12.82 5.37
CA VAL A 161 4.69 13.71 6.18
C VAL A 161 5.99 13.04 6.65
N VAL A 162 5.97 11.73 6.95
CA VAL A 162 7.19 10.98 7.31
C VAL A 162 8.15 10.87 6.13
N PHE A 163 7.64 10.50 4.95
CA PHE A 163 8.46 10.27 3.77
C PHE A 163 8.94 11.58 3.09
N ASP A 164 8.46 12.75 3.50
CA ASP A 164 9.01 14.05 3.07
C ASP A 164 10.50 14.21 3.43
N ALA A 165 11.00 13.51 4.45
CA ALA A 165 12.42 13.50 4.80
C ALA A 165 13.28 12.67 3.82
N TYR A 166 12.67 11.74 3.08
CA TYR A 166 13.36 10.70 2.30
C TYR A 166 14.34 11.22 1.25
N PRO A 167 14.04 12.29 0.47
CA PRO A 167 14.98 12.82 -0.52
C PRO A 167 16.31 13.29 0.10
N TYR A 168 16.24 13.96 1.25
CA TYR A 168 17.42 14.48 1.96
C TYR A 168 18.24 13.35 2.58
N LEU A 169 17.56 12.35 3.16
CA LEU A 169 18.18 11.13 3.67
C LEU A 169 18.91 10.36 2.56
N GLY A 170 18.28 10.25 1.39
CA GLY A 170 18.89 9.66 0.20
C GLY A 170 20.14 10.43 -0.25
N ASN A 171 20.08 11.76 -0.29
CA ASN A 171 21.24 12.58 -0.62
C ASN A 171 22.41 12.36 0.35
N ILE A 172 22.14 12.28 1.66
CA ILE A 172 23.16 11.97 2.66
C ILE A 172 23.76 10.57 2.41
N ALA A 173 22.92 9.56 2.22
CA ALA A 173 23.38 8.17 2.02
C ALA A 173 24.24 7.99 0.75
N PHE A 174 23.95 8.76 -0.30
CA PHE A 174 24.68 8.70 -1.58
C PHE A 174 25.72 9.81 -1.75
N ASN A 175 26.04 10.57 -0.69
CA ASN A 175 26.99 11.70 -0.72
C ASN A 175 26.69 12.71 -1.84
N ARG A 176 25.44 13.14 -1.97
CA ARG A 176 24.97 14.11 -2.98
C ARG A 176 24.62 15.45 -2.35
N GLY A 177 25.04 16.54 -2.99
CA GLY A 177 24.73 17.91 -2.54
C GLY A 177 25.42 18.30 -1.23
N ASP A 178 24.95 19.38 -0.61
CA ASP A 178 25.49 19.86 0.67
C ASP A 178 24.99 19.00 1.85
N LYS A 179 25.91 18.38 2.58
CA LYS A 179 25.56 17.45 3.66
C LYS A 179 24.89 18.15 4.84
N GLU A 180 25.33 19.35 5.19
CA GLU A 180 24.80 20.10 6.33
C GLU A 180 23.38 20.58 6.05
N GLU A 181 23.14 21.10 4.83
CA GLU A 181 21.82 21.50 4.37
C GLU A 181 20.86 20.31 4.30
N ASN A 182 21.30 19.16 3.77
CA ASN A 182 20.46 17.96 3.74
C ASN A 182 20.14 17.46 5.17
N LEU A 183 21.11 17.49 6.10
CA LEU A 183 20.87 17.10 7.49
C LEU A 183 19.87 18.03 8.17
N LYS A 184 20.02 19.34 7.98
CA LYS A 184 19.08 20.34 8.49
C LYS A 184 17.67 20.07 7.98
N ASN A 185 17.50 19.93 6.66
CA ASN A 185 16.20 19.67 6.05
C ASN A 185 15.60 18.34 6.52
N ALA A 186 16.39 17.26 6.58
CA ALA A 186 15.93 15.97 7.08
C ALA A 186 15.41 16.09 8.52
N ASN A 187 16.16 16.73 9.41
CA ASN A 187 15.77 16.91 10.80
C ASN A 187 14.50 17.77 10.95
N GLU A 188 14.37 18.84 10.17
CA GLU A 188 13.16 19.67 10.15
C GLU A 188 11.92 18.86 9.74
N ARG A 189 12.03 17.99 8.73
CA ARG A 189 10.92 17.12 8.28
C ARG A 189 10.60 16.02 9.28
N LEU A 190 11.61 15.39 9.87
CA LEU A 190 11.41 14.38 10.91
C LEU A 190 10.75 14.98 12.16
N ALA A 191 11.13 16.19 12.57
CA ALA A 191 10.50 16.89 13.69
C ALA A 191 9.02 17.23 13.39
N ALA A 192 8.72 17.66 12.16
CA ALA A 192 7.35 17.91 11.73
C ALA A 192 6.52 16.62 11.71
N ALA A 193 7.08 15.53 11.18
CA ALA A 193 6.46 14.22 11.16
C ALA A 193 6.17 13.71 12.57
N ASP A 194 7.14 13.78 13.48
CA ASP A 194 6.99 13.36 14.88
C ASP A 194 5.81 14.06 15.56
N LYS A 195 5.67 15.37 15.35
CA LYS A 195 4.55 16.16 15.87
C LYS A 195 3.20 15.75 15.27
N VAL A 196 3.15 15.44 13.97
CA VAL A 196 1.92 14.98 13.32
C VAL A 196 1.49 13.62 13.87
N ILE A 197 2.43 12.67 13.99
CA ILE A 197 2.15 11.35 14.58
C ILE A 197 1.67 11.49 16.03
N ALA A 198 2.34 12.31 16.84
CA ALA A 198 1.98 12.55 18.24
C ALA A 198 0.52 13.00 18.45
N SER A 199 -0.10 13.64 17.45
CA SER A 199 -1.45 14.20 17.57
C SER A 199 -2.56 13.13 17.67
N ARG A 200 -2.30 11.90 17.24
CA ARG A 200 -3.27 10.80 17.21
C ARG A 200 -2.72 9.46 17.71
N GLN A 201 -1.41 9.36 17.92
CA GLN A 201 -0.77 8.12 18.34
C GLN A 201 -1.36 7.56 19.65
N SER A 202 -1.63 6.25 19.68
CA SER A 202 -2.13 5.57 20.87
C SER A 202 -1.06 5.41 21.97
N SER A 203 -1.47 4.96 23.16
CA SER A 203 -0.57 4.57 24.24
C SER A 203 0.39 3.45 23.85
N GLU A 204 -0.03 2.56 22.96
CA GLU A 204 0.73 1.41 22.46
C GLU A 204 1.67 1.79 21.31
N GLY A 205 1.46 2.94 20.67
CA GLY A 205 2.32 3.43 19.58
C GLY A 205 1.69 3.40 18.18
N TRP A 206 0.40 3.07 18.07
CA TRP A 206 -0.31 3.02 16.79
C TRP A 206 -0.69 4.41 16.29
N VAL A 207 -0.33 4.71 15.04
CA VAL A 207 -0.42 6.04 14.43
C VAL A 207 -1.87 6.52 14.28
N ASP A 208 -2.79 5.60 13.96
CA ASP A 208 -4.21 5.91 13.82
C ASP A 208 -4.94 6.06 15.17
N GLY A 209 -4.25 5.77 16.27
CA GLY A 209 -4.77 5.82 17.63
C GLY A 209 -5.56 4.58 18.06
N LYS A 210 -5.68 3.55 17.23
CA LYS A 210 -6.57 2.41 17.43
C LYS A 210 -5.83 1.08 17.35
N ALA A 211 -5.19 0.78 16.23
CA ALA A 211 -4.57 -0.52 15.99
C ALA A 211 -3.41 -0.41 15.00
N MET A 212 -2.58 -1.45 14.91
CA MET A 212 -1.54 -1.49 13.89
C MET A 212 -2.16 -1.49 12.48
N THR A 213 -1.63 -0.65 11.62
CA THR A 213 -2.01 -0.50 10.22
C THR A 213 -0.78 -0.53 9.30
N TYR A 214 -0.99 -0.48 7.99
CA TYR A 214 0.10 -0.39 7.02
C TYR A 214 1.03 0.83 7.21
N VAL A 215 0.56 1.92 7.82
CA VAL A 215 1.43 3.10 8.02
C VAL A 215 2.43 2.89 9.14
N ASP A 216 2.06 2.20 10.22
CA ASP A 216 2.98 1.87 11.32
C ASP A 216 4.15 1.05 10.81
N LEU A 217 3.83 0.12 9.93
CA LEU A 217 4.73 -0.75 9.21
C LEU A 217 5.66 0.00 8.24
N ALA A 218 5.12 0.96 7.49
CA ALA A 218 5.91 1.86 6.66
C ALA A 218 6.89 2.70 7.50
N ILE A 219 6.44 3.22 8.64
CA ILE A 219 7.26 3.99 9.58
C ILE A 219 8.36 3.12 10.18
N TYR A 220 8.04 1.88 10.58
CA TYR A 220 9.04 0.92 11.04
C TYR A 220 10.16 0.72 10.01
N ALA A 221 9.80 0.44 8.75
CA ALA A 221 10.78 0.23 7.67
C ALA A 221 11.60 1.50 7.37
N PHE A 222 10.96 2.67 7.44
CA PHE A 222 11.61 3.96 7.29
C PHE A 222 12.62 4.21 8.41
N VAL A 223 12.20 4.11 9.69
CA VAL A 223 13.06 4.34 10.86
C VAL A 223 14.21 3.33 10.86
N LYS A 224 13.94 2.05 10.57
CA LYS A 224 14.97 1.02 10.43
C LYS A 224 16.01 1.38 9.38
N ASN A 225 15.59 1.84 8.19
CA ASN A 225 16.52 2.31 7.16
C ASN A 225 17.41 3.45 7.68
N VAL A 226 16.82 4.43 8.36
CA VAL A 226 17.58 5.57 8.86
C VAL A 226 18.59 5.11 9.91
N VAL A 227 18.19 4.24 10.84
CA VAL A 227 19.10 3.67 11.85
C VAL A 227 20.23 2.89 11.19
N ASP A 228 19.91 2.01 10.23
CA ASP A 228 20.90 1.13 9.59
C ASP A 228 21.84 1.88 8.63
N ARG A 229 21.34 2.92 7.93
CA ARG A 229 22.05 3.59 6.82
C ARG A 229 22.59 4.98 7.12
N SER A 230 22.11 5.67 8.16
CA SER A 230 22.58 7.03 8.46
C SER A 230 23.99 7.07 9.06
N GLN A 231 24.61 5.93 9.37
CA GLN A 231 25.94 5.85 10.01
C GLN A 231 26.03 6.68 11.29
N GLY A 232 24.91 6.82 12.01
CA GLY A 232 24.82 7.63 13.23
C GLY A 232 24.66 9.13 13.01
N HIS A 233 24.47 9.61 11.76
CA HIS A 233 24.23 11.03 11.49
C HIS A 233 22.87 11.53 11.97
N ILE A 234 21.91 10.63 12.14
CA ILE A 234 20.57 10.97 12.63
C ILE A 234 20.23 10.03 13.78
N ASP A 235 20.11 10.61 14.97
CA ASP A 235 19.58 9.90 16.12
C ASP A 235 18.05 9.88 16.04
N MET A 236 17.47 8.72 15.73
CA MET A 236 16.02 8.58 15.65
C MET A 236 15.33 8.58 17.02
N THR A 237 16.05 8.36 18.12
CA THR A 237 15.47 8.32 19.48
C THR A 237 14.96 9.69 19.94
N GLN A 238 15.44 10.78 19.34
CA GLN A 238 14.96 12.14 19.62
C GLN A 238 13.53 12.38 19.11
N TYR A 239 13.10 11.64 18.08
CA TYR A 239 11.75 11.71 17.52
C TYR A 239 10.86 10.68 18.21
N LYS A 240 10.35 11.07 19.39
CA LYS A 240 9.74 10.15 20.36
C LYS A 240 8.57 9.35 19.79
N SER A 241 7.71 9.99 19.00
CA SER A 241 6.51 9.35 18.44
C SER A 241 6.89 8.40 17.31
N LEU A 242 7.79 8.82 16.40
CA LEU A 242 8.31 7.95 15.34
C LEU A 242 9.02 6.73 15.92
N TYR A 243 9.88 6.94 16.93
CA TYR A 243 10.62 5.87 17.57
C TYR A 243 9.70 4.92 18.34
N LYS A 244 8.67 5.44 19.01
CA LYS A 244 7.66 4.62 19.69
C LYS A 244 6.90 3.71 18.71
N THR A 245 6.49 4.21 17.55
CA THR A 245 5.87 3.36 16.51
C THR A 245 6.84 2.29 16.02
N TYR A 246 8.11 2.65 15.81
CA TYR A 246 9.15 1.69 15.45
C TYR A 246 9.30 0.57 16.50
N GLU A 247 9.36 0.91 17.79
CA GLU A 247 9.46 -0.08 18.87
C GLU A 247 8.20 -0.95 18.98
N ALA A 248 7.02 -0.35 18.82
CA ALA A 248 5.74 -1.07 18.86
C ALA A 248 5.67 -2.16 17.76
N VAL A 249 6.06 -1.81 16.53
CA VAL A 249 6.11 -2.77 15.41
C VAL A 249 7.22 -3.80 15.60
N LEU A 250 8.40 -3.39 16.08
CA LEU A 250 9.50 -4.32 16.37
C LEU A 250 9.12 -5.35 17.46
N ALA A 251 8.25 -4.96 18.39
CA ALA A 251 7.79 -5.84 19.46
C ALA A 251 6.76 -6.88 18.98
N ASP A 252 6.10 -6.67 17.85
CA ASP A 252 5.08 -7.57 17.29
C ASP A 252 5.67 -8.95 16.96
N SER A 253 5.01 -10.01 17.42
CA SER A 253 5.50 -11.39 17.27
C SER A 253 5.65 -11.80 15.81
N ARG A 254 4.75 -11.34 14.93
CA ARG A 254 4.78 -11.67 13.50
C ARG A 254 6.01 -11.09 12.83
N ILE A 255 6.41 -9.88 13.23
CA ILE A 255 7.61 -9.21 12.74
C ILE A 255 8.87 -9.91 13.26
N LYS A 256 8.90 -10.31 14.55
CA LYS A 256 10.02 -11.07 15.12
C LYS A 256 10.20 -12.42 14.44
N GLU A 257 9.13 -13.16 14.21
CA GLU A 257 9.17 -14.46 13.52
C GLU A 257 9.69 -14.34 12.10
N TYR A 258 9.31 -13.27 11.39
CA TYR A 258 9.82 -13.00 10.06
C TYR A 258 11.35 -12.84 10.04
N TYR A 259 11.92 -12.05 10.97
CA TYR A 259 13.37 -11.84 11.04
C TYR A 259 14.16 -13.03 11.58
N ASN A 260 13.51 -14.00 12.23
CA ASN A 260 14.15 -15.22 12.74
C ASN A 260 14.19 -16.36 11.71
N LYS A 261 13.57 -16.20 10.54
CA LYS A 261 13.52 -17.21 9.46
C LYS A 261 14.63 -17.08 8.42
N GLU A 262 15.48 -16.05 8.52
CA GLU A 262 16.70 -15.85 7.70
C GLU A 262 17.96 -16.24 8.51
#